data_AF-A0A3P7LYU8-F1
#
_entry.id   AF-A0A3P7LYU8-F1
#
_cell.length_a   1.000
_cell.length_b   1.000
_cell.length_c   1.000
_cell.angle_alpha   90.00
_cell.angle_beta   90.00
_cell.angle_gamma   90.00
#
_symmetry.space_group_name_H-M   'P 1'
#
loop_
_entity.id
_entity.type
_entity.pdbx_description
1 polymer ?
#
loop_
_entity_poly.entity_id
_entity_poly.type
_entity_poly.pdbx_seq_one_letter_code
_entity_poly.pdbx_strand_id
1 'polypeptide(L)'
;MSSFRLTISSFLSKVKEPGDVVIMHRLKVDLFRSTLQGSGCVAAGFRAIVFPGSLDAELKPRDSPLMCSYTEADLEVVRALKLWYHSSDCPVEKERLSNDSTSTTGREIVGPSICPEQVIQNNS
;
A
#
# COMPACT_ATOMS: atom_id res chain seq x y z
N MET A 1 20.24 -8.63 -1.27
CA MET A 1 19.05 -7.75 -1.28
C MET A 1 18.26 -8.01 -0.02
N SER A 2 18.13 -7.01 0.86
CA SER A 2 17.28 -7.14 2.05
C SER A 2 15.83 -6.99 1.64
N SER A 3 15.01 -8.01 1.86
CA SER A 3 13.57 -7.97 1.56
C SER A 3 12.83 -7.36 2.75
N PHE A 4 12.15 -6.24 2.54
CA PHE A 4 11.20 -5.67 3.49
C PHE A 4 9.80 -6.18 3.17
N ARG A 5 9.11 -6.76 4.15
CA ARG A 5 7.72 -7.22 3.97
C ARG A 5 6.77 -6.30 4.70
N LEU A 6 5.76 -5.84 3.99
CA LEU A 6 4.72 -4.98 4.52
C LEU A 6 3.44 -5.81 4.64
N THR A 7 2.94 -6.00 5.86
CA THR A 7 1.69 -6.73 6.10
C THR A 7 0.62 -5.74 6.52
N ILE A 8 -0.27 -5.42 5.58
CA ILE A 8 -1.37 -4.47 5.76
C ILE A 8 -2.63 -5.14 5.21
N SER A 9 -3.32 -5.93 6.03
CA SER A 9 -4.30 -6.93 5.58
C SER A 9 -5.59 -6.36 4.95
N SER A 10 -5.86 -5.06 5.05
CA SER A 10 -7.06 -4.45 4.45
C SER A 10 -6.88 -3.05 3.84
N PHE A 11 -5.77 -2.35 4.13
CA PHE A 11 -5.57 -0.95 3.72
C PHE A 11 -4.84 -0.80 2.37
N LEU A 12 -4.13 -1.83 1.91
CA LEU A 12 -3.52 -1.83 0.58
C LEU A 12 -4.51 -2.09 -0.56
N SER A 13 -5.82 -2.24 -0.28
CA SER A 13 -6.86 -2.41 -1.32
C SER A 13 -6.91 -1.25 -2.33
N LYS A 14 -6.30 -0.10 -1.99
CA LYS A 14 -6.18 1.08 -2.84
C LYS A 14 -4.89 1.11 -3.67
N VAL A 15 -3.90 0.28 -3.36
CA VAL A 15 -2.78 0.02 -4.27
C VAL A 15 -3.32 -0.87 -5.38
N LYS A 16 -3.20 -0.42 -6.62
CA LYS A 16 -3.75 -1.10 -7.80
C LYS A 16 -2.66 -1.78 -8.60
N GLU A 17 -1.48 -1.19 -8.64
CA GLU A 17 -0.40 -1.66 -9.50
C GLU A 17 0.98 -1.33 -8.91
N PRO A 18 2.03 -2.08 -9.29
CA PRO A 18 3.41 -1.71 -9.01
C PRO A 18 3.73 -0.32 -9.56
N GLY A 19 4.34 0.52 -8.73
CA GLY A 19 4.67 1.91 -9.07
C GLY A 19 3.75 2.94 -8.44
N ASP A 20 2.61 2.53 -7.89
CA ASP A 20 1.82 3.40 -7.01
C ASP A 20 2.67 3.90 -5.84
N VAL A 21 2.52 5.17 -5.51
CA VAL A 21 3.27 5.81 -4.42
C VAL A 21 2.39 5.89 -3.18
N VAL A 22 2.93 5.49 -2.03
CA VAL A 22 2.19 5.46 -0.77
C VAL A 22 2.89 6.33 0.26
N ILE A 23 2.15 7.26 0.86
CA ILE A 23 2.58 7.96 2.08
C ILE A 23 1.92 7.27 3.27
N MET A 24 2.71 6.92 4.27
CA MET A 24 2.27 6.19 5.47
C MET A 24 2.64 6.97 6.73
N HIS A 25 1.66 7.25 7.59
CA HIS A 25 1.88 7.83 8.91
C HIS A 25 1.74 6.75 9.99
N ARG A 26 2.66 6.77 10.96
CA ARG A 26 2.67 5.88 12.14
C ARG A 26 2.78 4.39 11.79
N LEU A 27 3.65 4.06 10.83
CA LEU A 27 4.04 2.68 10.55
C LEU A 27 4.95 2.17 11.67
N LYS A 28 4.61 1.03 12.28
CA LYS A 28 5.48 0.33 13.22
C LYS A 28 6.43 -0.57 12.44
N VAL A 29 7.73 -0.51 12.75
CA VAL A 29 8.74 -1.38 12.13
C VAL A 29 9.27 -2.34 13.19
N ASP A 30 9.15 -3.63 12.93
CA ASP A 30 9.58 -4.69 13.83
C ASP A 30 10.37 -5.77 13.09
N LEU A 31 11.17 -6.56 13.82
CA LEU A 31 11.83 -7.75 13.29
C LEU A 31 10.94 -8.97 13.54
N PHE A 32 10.53 -9.65 12.48
CA PHE A 32 9.78 -10.90 12.55
C PHE A 32 10.50 -11.98 11.75
N ARG A 33 10.87 -13.09 12.40
CA ARG A 33 11.64 -14.19 11.79
C ARG A 33 12.87 -13.69 11.02
N SER A 34 13.65 -12.83 11.67
CA SER A 34 14.87 -12.21 11.10
C SER A 34 14.63 -11.35 9.85
N THR A 35 13.38 -10.97 9.59
CA THR A 35 12.99 -10.09 8.48
C THR A 35 12.42 -8.81 9.05
N LEU A 36 12.89 -7.66 8.56
CA LEU A 36 12.29 -6.38 8.91
C LEU A 36 10.91 -6.27 8.26
N GLN A 37 9.90 -5.98 9.07
CA GLN A 37 8.52 -5.86 8.62
C GLN A 37 7.88 -4.58 9.13
N GLY A 38 7.06 -4.00 8.27
CA GLY A 38 6.17 -2.90 8.63
C GLY A 38 4.79 -3.41 8.97
N SER A 39 4.20 -2.91 10.06
CA SER A 39 2.80 -3.14 10.41
C SER A 39 2.10 -1.81 10.76
N GLY A 40 0.87 -1.66 10.28
CA GLY A 40 0.03 -0.51 10.57
C GLY A 40 -1.17 -0.91 11.44
N CYS A 41 -1.46 -0.13 12.48
CA CYS A 41 -2.63 -0.31 13.34
C CYS A 41 -3.52 0.93 13.34
N VAL A 42 -4.75 0.84 12.81
CA VAL A 42 -5.68 1.98 12.70
C VAL A 42 -6.09 2.51 14.07
N ALA A 43 -6.31 1.63 15.04
CA ALA A 43 -6.62 2.00 16.42
C ALA A 43 -5.48 2.79 17.08
N ALA A 44 -4.23 2.54 16.68
CA ALA A 44 -3.06 3.31 17.11
C ALA A 44 -2.81 4.58 16.26
N GLY A 45 -3.70 4.87 15.31
CA GLY A 45 -3.64 6.07 14.47
C GLY A 45 -2.88 5.92 13.16
N PHE A 46 -2.60 4.70 12.69
CA PHE A 46 -2.04 4.48 11.35
C PHE A 46 -2.95 5.08 10.27
N ARG A 47 -2.34 5.80 9.32
CA ARG A 47 -3.02 6.41 8.18
C ARG A 47 -2.16 6.28 6.94
N ALA A 48 -2.79 6.21 5.77
CA ALA A 48 -2.08 6.09 4.51
C ALA A 48 -2.87 6.68 3.36
N ILE A 49 -2.14 7.25 2.40
CA ILE A 49 -2.67 7.77 1.14
C ILE A 49 -1.89 7.18 -0.02
N VAL A 50 -2.60 6.88 -1.10
CA VAL A 50 -2.03 6.22 -2.29
C VAL A 50 -2.22 7.12 -3.49
N PHE A 51 -1.13 7.40 -4.19
CA PHE A 51 -1.10 8.15 -5.45
C PHE A 51 -0.89 7.18 -6.62
N PRO A 52 -1.57 7.40 -7.75
CA PRO A 52 -1.33 6.64 -8.97
C PRO A 52 0.11 6.76 -9.47
N GLY A 53 0.71 5.63 -9.83
CA GLY A 53 2.10 5.55 -10.27
C GLY A 53 2.40 6.12 -11.66
N SER A 54 1.43 6.11 -12.59
CA SER A 54 1.62 6.58 -13.97
C SER A 54 2.09 8.04 -14.05
N LEU A 55 3.06 8.34 -14.92
CA LEU A 55 3.59 9.70 -15.11
C LEU A 55 2.53 10.71 -15.55
N ASP A 56 1.54 10.25 -16.32
CA ASP A 56 0.46 11.11 -16.84
C ASP A 56 -0.68 11.31 -15.83
N ALA A 57 -0.69 10.53 -14.74
CA ALA A 57 -1.74 10.64 -13.73
C ALA A 57 -1.55 11.89 -12.86
N GLU A 58 -2.68 12.53 -12.54
CA GLU A 58 -2.74 13.68 -11.63
C GLU A 58 -2.10 13.36 -10.27
N LEU A 59 -1.50 14.38 -9.63
CA LEU A 59 -0.99 14.33 -8.24
C LEU A 59 -2.14 14.36 -7.23
N LYS A 60 -3.14 13.49 -7.43
CA LYS A 60 -4.33 13.37 -6.59
C LYS A 60 -4.36 11.99 -5.95
N PRO A 61 -4.49 11.89 -4.62
CA PRO A 61 -4.55 10.60 -3.94
C PRO A 61 -5.90 9.91 -4.21
N ARG A 62 -5.91 8.59 -4.20
CA ARG A 62 -7.15 7.79 -4.29
C ARG A 62 -7.95 7.88 -3.00
N ASP A 63 -9.26 8.07 -3.12
CA ASP A 63 -10.15 8.18 -1.97
C ASP A 63 -10.05 6.99 -1.02
N SER A 64 -9.86 7.30 0.26
CA SER A 64 -9.65 6.33 1.33
C SER A 64 -10.21 6.85 2.65
N PRO A 65 -10.86 6.00 3.46
CA PRO A 65 -11.31 6.37 4.81
C PRO A 65 -10.14 6.60 5.79
N LEU A 66 -8.90 6.28 5.39
CA LEU A 66 -7.69 6.43 6.19
C LEU A 66 -6.76 7.53 5.68
N MET A 67 -7.32 8.52 5.00
CA MET A 67 -6.59 9.71 4.56
C MET A 67 -5.83 10.35 5.72
N CYS A 68 -4.59 10.73 5.44
CA CYS A 68 -3.80 11.64 6.26
C CYS A 68 -3.65 12.98 5.56
N SER A 69 -3.35 14.02 6.34
CA SER A 69 -2.90 15.29 5.79
C SER A 69 -1.56 15.11 5.09
N TYR A 70 -1.38 15.82 3.98
CA TYR A 70 -0.13 15.94 3.24
C TYR A 70 0.06 17.40 2.84
N THR A 71 1.30 17.75 2.54
CA THR A 71 1.74 19.11 2.19
C THR A 71 2.24 19.15 0.75
N GLU A 72 2.54 20.35 0.24
CA GLU A 72 3.15 20.50 -1.09
C GLU A 72 4.52 19.80 -1.16
N ALA A 73 5.31 19.82 -0.08
CA ALA A 73 6.59 19.11 -0.01
C ALA A 73 6.42 17.60 -0.19
N ASP A 74 5.34 17.03 0.35
CA ASP A 74 5.02 15.62 0.15
C ASP A 74 4.67 15.33 -1.33
N LEU A 75 3.98 16.25 -1.99
CA LEU A 75 3.65 16.13 -3.42
C LEU A 75 4.89 16.20 -4.32
N GLU A 76 5.87 17.03 -3.97
CA GLU A 76 7.16 17.07 -4.67
C GLU A 76 7.89 15.72 -4.55
N VAL A 77 7.88 15.12 -3.36
CA VAL A 77 8.46 13.78 -3.15
C VAL A 77 7.69 12.73 -3.94
N VAL A 78 6.35 12.78 -3.96
CA VAL A 78 5.53 11.86 -4.78
C VAL A 78 5.91 11.99 -6.27
N ARG A 79 6.04 13.21 -6.78
CA ARG A 79 6.45 13.45 -8.17
C ARG A 79 7.86 12.87 -8.44
N ALA A 80 8.81 13.11 -7.55
CA ALA A 80 10.17 12.60 -7.67
C ALA A 80 10.21 11.06 -7.67
N LEU A 81 9.44 10.40 -6.79
CA LEU A 81 9.35 8.95 -6.72
C LEU A 81 8.71 8.34 -7.97
N LYS A 82 7.67 8.99 -8.53
CA LYS A 82 7.07 8.58 -9.81
C LYS A 82 8.10 8.62 -10.94
N LEU A 83 8.87 9.71 -11.03
CA LEU A 83 9.91 9.85 -12.04
C LEU A 83 11.03 8.82 -11.85
N TRP A 84 11.49 8.62 -10.62
CA TRP A 84 12.51 7.63 -10.29
C TRP A 84 12.06 6.21 -10.65
N TYR A 85 10.83 5.81 -10.31
CA TYR A 85 10.30 4.49 -10.65
C TYR A 85 10.30 4.23 -12.18
N HIS A 86 10.14 5.28 -12.99
CA HIS A 86 10.18 5.20 -14.44
C HIS A 86 11.57 5.37 -15.06
N SER A 87 12.58 5.77 -14.29
CA SER A 87 13.94 5.92 -14.80
C SER A 87 14.64 4.57 -14.99
N SER A 88 15.74 4.57 -15.75
CA SER A 88 16.64 3.42 -15.91
C SER A 88 17.31 2.99 -14.61
N ASP A 89 17.33 3.85 -13.60
CA ASP A 89 18.06 3.65 -12.36
C ASP A 89 17.21 2.93 -11.31
N CYS A 90 15.92 2.69 -11.59
CA CYS A 90 15.04 1.96 -10.69
C CYS A 90 15.37 0.46 -10.76
N PRO A 91 15.87 -0.16 -9.67
CA PRO A 91 16.19 -1.59 -9.65
C PRO A 91 14.94 -2.45 -9.47
N VAL A 92 13.74 -1.85 -9.40
CA VAL A 92 12.49 -2.57 -9.19
C VAL A 92 12.11 -3.27 -10.49
N GLU A 93 12.10 -4.59 -10.47
CA GLU A 93 11.59 -5.38 -11.60
C GLU A 93 10.11 -5.05 -11.82
N LYS A 94 9.82 -4.50 -12.99
CA LYS A 94 8.45 -4.23 -13.44
C LYS A 94 7.93 -5.54 -14.02
N GLU A 95 6.94 -6.13 -13.38
CA GLU A 95 6.27 -7.31 -13.91
C GLU A 95 5.75 -6.96 -15.32
N ARG A 96 6.27 -7.67 -16.34
CA ARG A 96 5.83 -7.45 -17.71
C ARG A 96 4.41 -7.98 -17.80
N LEU A 97 3.45 -7.10 -18.06
CA LEU A 97 2.12 -7.51 -18.49
C LEU A 97 2.28 -8.25 -19.82
N SER A 98 2.37 -9.58 -19.76
CA SER A 98 2.20 -10.42 -20.93
C SER A 98 0.75 -10.26 -21.37
N ASN A 99 0.53 -9.48 -22.42
CA ASN A 99 -0.72 -9.48 -23.16
C ASN A 99 -0.84 -10.84 -23.87
N ASP A 100 -1.24 -11.86 -23.14
CA ASP A 100 -1.75 -13.09 -23.74
C ASP A 100 -3.24 -13.19 -23.44
N SER A 101 -4.02 -12.73 -24.41
CA SER A 101 -5.47 -12.85 -24.41
C SER A 101 -5.85 -14.30 -24.63
N THR A 102 -6.25 -15.02 -23.58
CA THR A 102 -7.21 -16.15 -23.70
C THR A 102 -7.85 -16.52 -22.35
N SER A 103 -9.14 -16.14 -22.23
CA SER A 103 -10.27 -16.82 -21.58
C SER A 103 -10.05 -17.80 -20.39
N THR A 104 -10.86 -17.59 -19.32
CA THR A 104 -11.78 -18.59 -18.72
C THR A 104 -11.68 -18.80 -17.19
N THR A 105 -12.80 -18.46 -16.54
CA THR A 105 -13.36 -18.89 -15.23
C THR A 105 -12.69 -18.53 -13.91
N GLY A 106 -13.47 -17.81 -13.10
CA GLY A 106 -13.14 -17.41 -11.74
C GLY A 106 -13.22 -18.52 -10.69
N ARG A 107 -12.56 -18.27 -9.57
CA ARG A 107 -12.77 -18.91 -8.28
C ARG A 107 -12.49 -17.88 -7.18
N GLU A 108 -13.55 -17.55 -6.47
CA GLU A 108 -13.58 -16.73 -5.26
C GLU A 108 -12.88 -17.48 -4.11
N ILE A 109 -11.87 -16.87 -3.50
CA ILE A 109 -11.21 -17.41 -2.30
C ILE A 109 -11.55 -16.48 -1.13
N VAL A 110 -12.55 -16.87 -0.36
CA VAL A 110 -12.83 -16.30 0.96
C VAL A 110 -11.76 -16.82 1.92
N GLY A 111 -10.82 -15.95 2.29
CA GLY A 111 -9.87 -16.19 3.38
C GLY A 111 -10.38 -15.57 4.69
N PRO A 112 -10.17 -16.21 5.86
CA PRO A 112 -10.67 -15.68 7.12
C PRO A 112 -9.89 -14.42 7.54
N SER A 113 -10.63 -13.37 7.88
CA SER A 113 -10.14 -12.14 8.49
C SER A 113 -9.59 -12.43 9.89
N ILE A 114 -8.27 -12.30 10.07
CA ILE A 114 -7.64 -12.35 11.39
C ILE A 114 -7.58 -10.91 11.93
N CYS A 115 -8.71 -10.45 12.44
CA CYS A 115 -8.78 -9.34 13.37
C CYS A 115 -9.52 -9.87 14.60
N PRO A 116 -8.95 -9.87 15.81
CA PRO A 116 -9.72 -10.18 17.01
C PRO A 116 -10.77 -9.08 17.22
N GLU A 117 -12.03 -9.48 17.16
CA GLU A 117 -13.20 -8.67 17.51
C GLU A 117 -13.13 -8.36 19.01
N GLN A 118 -12.98 -7.09 19.36
CA GLN A 118 -13.05 -6.63 20.74
C GLN A 118 -14.51 -6.69 21.19
N VAL A 119 -14.82 -7.62 22.09
CA VAL A 119 -16.11 -7.73 22.77
C VAL A 119 -16.36 -6.44 23.54
N ILE A 120 -17.35 -5.67 23.11
CA ILE A 120 -17.92 -4.56 23.89
C ILE A 120 -18.81 -5.19 24.97
N GLN A 121 -18.31 -5.27 26.20
CA GLN A 121 -19.17 -5.55 27.36
C GLN A 121 -19.98 -4.28 27.68
N ASN A 122 -21.24 -4.27 27.27
CA ASN A 122 -22.22 -3.32 27.80
C ASN A 122 -22.73 -3.86 29.15
N ASN A 123 -22.19 -3.33 30.24
CA ASN A 123 -22.79 -3.45 31.56
C ASN A 123 -23.55 -2.16 31.86
N SER A 124 -24.88 -2.20 31.76
CA SER A 124 -25.84 -1.63 32.72
C SER A 124 -27.27 -1.83 32.24
#